data_AF-A0AAN9VQ81-F1
#
_entry.id   AF-A0AAN9VQ81-F1
#
_cell.length_a   1.000
_cell.length_b   1.000
_cell.length_c   1.000
_cell.angle_alpha   90.00
_cell.angle_beta   90.00
_cell.angle_gamma   90.00
#
_symmetry.space_group_name_H-M   'P 1'
#
loop_
_entity.id
_entity.type
_entity.pdbx_description
1 polymer ?
#
loop_
_entity_poly.entity_id
_entity_poly.type
_entity_poly.pdbx_seq_one_letter_code
_entity_poly.pdbx_strand_id
1 'polypeptide(L)' 'MRVFFGLFGGTRCGACPPHHCSIDPAIVHGYCCGCAKLFDRVPIQCPPQLTCPLHSEPLCSDYNYMMDCCC' A
#
# COMPACT_ATOMS: atom_id res chain seq x y z
N MET A 1 22.56 -17.64 -5.66
CA MET A 1 21.56 -16.68 -5.14
C MET A 1 20.38 -16.67 -6.10
N ARG A 2 19.15 -16.88 -5.60
CA ARG A 2 17.95 -17.07 -6.42
C ARG A 2 17.54 -15.77 -7.12
N VAL A 3 17.74 -15.74 -8.43
CA VAL A 3 17.22 -14.73 -9.35
C VAL A 3 15.75 -15.07 -9.60
N PHE A 4 14.82 -14.26 -9.11
CA PHE A 4 13.42 -14.34 -9.52
C PHE A 4 13.17 -13.31 -10.61
N PHE A 5 13.17 -13.80 -11.85
CA PHE A 5 12.62 -13.15 -13.03
C PHE A 5 11.11 -12.98 -12.83
N GLY A 6 10.67 -11.74 -12.62
CA GLY A 6 9.29 -11.30 -12.80
C GLY A 6 9.19 -10.52 -14.11
N LEU A 7 9.11 -11.23 -15.23
CA LEU A 7 8.56 -10.70 -16.48
C LEU A 7 7.04 -10.60 -16.31
N PHE A 8 6.42 -9.54 -16.85
CA PHE A 8 5.00 -9.15 -16.85
C PHE A 8 4.58 -8.07 -15.83
N GLY A 9 4.45 -6.83 -16.31
CA GLY A 9 3.75 -5.75 -15.60
C GLY A 9 3.79 -4.45 -16.42
N GLY A 10 2.63 -3.92 -16.81
CA GLY A 10 2.52 -2.68 -17.58
C GLY A 10 3.17 -1.49 -16.88
N THR A 11 4.17 -0.90 -17.53
CA THR A 11 4.64 0.50 -17.56
C THR A 11 4.53 1.48 -16.36
N ARG A 12 4.16 1.14 -15.11
CA ARG A 12 4.19 2.12 -13.99
C ARG A 12 4.66 1.63 -12.63
N CYS A 13 4.83 0.32 -12.47
CA CYS A 13 5.07 -0.29 -11.16
C CYS A 13 6.47 -0.92 -11.11
N GLY A 14 7.27 -0.52 -10.13
CA GLY A 14 8.58 -1.09 -9.83
C GLY A 14 8.51 -2.44 -9.13
N ALA A 15 9.65 -2.91 -8.62
CA ALA A 15 9.70 -4.15 -7.85
C ALA A 15 8.94 -4.00 -6.52
N CYS A 16 7.85 -4.74 -6.37
CA CYS A 16 7.10 -4.81 -5.11
C CYS A 16 7.85 -5.68 -4.09
N PRO A 17 7.92 -5.28 -2.82
CA PRO A 17 8.50 -6.13 -1.80
C PRO A 17 7.56 -7.32 -1.51
N PRO A 18 8.10 -8.46 -1.01
CA PRO A 18 7.32 -9.68 -0.79
C PRO A 18 6.49 -9.62 0.50
N HIS A 19 5.65 -8.60 0.67
CA HIS A 19 4.75 -8.43 1.81
C HIS A 19 3.28 -8.41 1.39
N HIS A 20 2.39 -8.77 2.31
CA HIS A 20 0.95 -8.73 2.08
C HIS A 20 0.41 -7.32 2.35
N CYS A 21 -0.43 -6.82 1.45
CA CYS A 21 -0.94 -5.45 1.56
C CYS A 21 -1.78 -5.18 2.81
N SER A 22 -2.45 -6.21 3.33
CA SER A 22 -3.30 -6.08 4.52
C SER A 22 -2.51 -5.86 5.81
N ILE A 23 -1.21 -6.16 5.81
CA ILE A 23 -0.31 -6.02 6.96
C ILE A 23 0.76 -4.96 6.74
N ASP A 24 0.84 -4.38 5.55
CA ASP A 24 1.85 -3.37 5.26
C ASP A 24 1.54 -2.08 6.04
N PRO A 25 2.48 -1.57 6.84
CA PRO A 25 2.22 -0.42 7.70
C PRO A 25 1.91 0.86 6.92
N ALA A 26 2.47 1.05 5.72
CA ALA A 26 2.16 2.21 4.89
C ALA A 26 0.73 2.13 4.34
N ILE A 27 0.29 0.93 3.95
CA ILE A 27 -1.06 0.71 3.46
C ILE A 27 -2.08 0.82 4.60
N VAL A 28 -1.81 0.19 5.75
CA VAL A 28 -2.65 0.28 6.95
C VAL A 28 -2.78 1.73 7.40
N HIS A 29 -1.67 2.48 7.49
CA HIS A 29 -1.71 3.90 7.81
C HIS A 29 -2.50 4.69 6.77
N GLY A 30 -2.24 4.50 5.48
CA GLY A 30 -2.97 5.19 4.40
C GLY A 30 -4.47 4.95 4.47
N TYR A 31 -4.89 3.69 4.59
CA TYR A 31 -6.29 3.31 4.68
C TYR A 31 -6.96 3.91 5.92
N CYS A 32 -6.36 3.72 7.09
CA CYS A 32 -6.92 4.16 8.36
C CYS A 32 -6.90 5.67 8.55
N CYS A 33 -5.99 6.38 7.87
CA CYS A 33 -5.95 7.84 7.85
C CYS A 33 -6.81 8.47 6.74
N GLY A 34 -7.55 7.67 5.96
CA GLY A 34 -8.55 8.17 5.01
C GLY A 34 -8.09 8.31 3.56
N CYS A 35 -6.95 7.73 3.18
CA CYS A 35 -6.52 7.66 1.77
C CYS A 35 -7.24 6.57 0.97
N ALA A 36 -7.99 5.69 1.64
CA ALA A 36 -8.75 4.60 1.02
C ALA A 36 -9.77 5.12 -0.01
N LYS A 37 -9.76 4.55 -1.21
CA LYS A 37 -10.77 4.76 -2.24
C LYS A 37 -11.96 3.82 -2.03
N LEU A 38 -13.11 4.20 -2.57
CA LEU A 38 -14.35 3.39 -2.54
C LEU A 38 -14.20 1.98 -3.11
N PHE A 39 -13.20 1.75 -3.97
CA PHE A 39 -12.95 0.46 -4.62
C PHE A 39 -11.90 -0.39 -3.91
N ASP A 40 -11.25 0.13 -2.86
CA ASP A 40 -10.21 -0.58 -2.13
C ASP A 40 -10.83 -1.63 -1.19
N ARG A 41 -10.79 -2.89 -1.63
CA ARG A 41 -11.37 -4.04 -0.91
C ARG A 41 -10.32 -4.80 -0.10
N VAL A 42 -9.53 -4.09 0.69
CA VAL A 42 -8.53 -4.73 1.56
C VAL A 42 -9.08 -4.83 2.98
N PRO A 43 -9.11 -6.02 3.62
CA PRO A 43 -9.55 -6.17 5.00
C PRO A 43 -8.47 -5.63 5.95
N ILE A 44 -8.38 -4.30 6.03
CA ILE A 44 -7.41 -3.61 6.87
C ILE A 44 -8.01 -3.44 8.27
N GLN A 45 -7.27 -3.91 9.27
CA GLN A 45 -7.59 -3.66 10.67
C GLN A 45 -6.83 -2.42 11.13
N CYS A 46 -7.57 -1.39 11.51
CA CYS A 46 -6.98 -0.16 12.04
C CYS A 46 -6.63 -0.33 13.52
N PRO A 47 -5.34 -0.28 13.90
CA PRO A 47 -4.99 -0.30 15.31
C PRO A 47 -5.55 0.93 16.04
N PRO A 48 -6.03 0.78 17.29
CA PRO A 48 -6.66 1.87 18.02
C PRO A 48 -5.67 2.98 18.42
N GLN A 49 -4.37 2.68 18.48
CA GLN A 49 -3.30 3.65 18.74
C GLN A 49 -2.67 4.25 17.47
N LEU A 50 -3.33 4.15 16.32
CA LEU A 50 -2.81 4.68 15.06
C LEU A 50 -2.76 6.22 15.10
N THR A 51 -1.57 6.79 14.94
CA THR A 51 -1.39 8.25 14.85
C THR A 51 -1.26 8.65 13.40
N CYS A 52 -2.23 9.42 12.90
CA CYS A 52 -2.18 9.94 11.53
C CYS A 52 -1.22 11.13 11.43
N PRO A 53 -0.38 11.18 10.37
CA PRO A 53 0.47 12.32 10.13
C PRO A 53 -0.37 13.56 9.79
N LEU A 54 0.14 14.74 10.17
CA LEU A 54 -0.48 16.03 9.84
C LEU A 54 -0.56 16.24 8.31
N HIS A 55 0.40 15.69 7.58
CA HIS A 55 0.47 15.72 6.11
C HIS A 55 0.17 14.32 5.56
N SER A 56 -1.05 14.13 5.07
CA SER A 56 -1.50 12.89 4.45
C SER A 56 -1.09 12.76 2.97
N GLU A 57 -0.61 13.83 2.34
CA GLU A 57 -0.27 13.85 0.91
C GLU A 57 0.78 12.78 0.50
N PRO A 58 1.97 12.67 1.13
CA PRO A 58 2.92 11.61 0.79
C PRO A 58 2.37 10.22 1.14
N LEU A 59 1.65 10.11 2.27
CA LEU A 59 1.04 8.87 2.74
C LEU A 59 0.02 8.32 1.73
N CYS A 60 -0.83 9.20 1.18
CA CYS A 60 -1.82 8.83 0.19
C CYS A 60 -1.18 8.51 -1.16
N SER A 61 -0.10 9.20 -1.55
CA SER A 61 0.64 8.86 -2.77
C SER A 61 1.23 7.46 -2.69
N ASP A 62 1.89 7.13 -1.57
CA ASP A 62 2.47 5.80 -1.34
C ASP A 62 1.39 4.72 -1.25
N TYR A 63 0.28 5.01 -0.56
CA TYR A 63 -0.90 4.14 -0.49
C TYR A 63 -1.45 3.81 -1.88
N ASN A 64 -1.67 4.83 -2.71
CA ASN A 64 -2.20 4.65 -4.06
C ASN A 64 -1.24 3.84 -4.93
N TYR A 65 0.05 4.13 -4.85
CA TYR A 65 1.04 3.37 -5.58
C TYR A 65 1.02 1.89 -5.16
N MET A 66 1.00 1.59 -3.86
CA MET A 66 0.92 0.22 -3.38
C MET A 66 -0.36 -0.48 -3.82
N MET A 67 -1.51 0.21 -3.73
CA MET A 67 -2.82 -0.33 -4.14
C MET A 67 -2.95 -0.56 -5.65
N ASP A 68 -2.30 0.26 -6.48
CA ASP A 68 -2.35 0.14 -7.94
C ASP A 68 -1.29 -0.85 -8.49
N CYS A 69 -0.22 -1.09 -7.74
CA CYS A 69 0.97 -1.81 -8.23
C CYS A 69 1.30 -3.12 -7.52
N CYS A 70 1.05 -3.20 -6.20
CA CYS A 70 1.52 -4.29 -5.35
C CYS A 70 0.37 -5.07 -4.70
N CYS A 71 -0.81 -4.47 -4.67
CA CYS A 71 -2.10 -5.05 -4.31
C CYS A 71 -2.99 -5.06 -5.57
#